data_AF-A0A2T8HMH1-F1
#
_entry.id   AF-A0A2T8HMH1-F1
#
_cell.length_a   1.000
_cell.length_b   1.000
_cell.length_c   1.000
_cell.angle_alpha   90.00
_cell.angle_beta   90.00
_cell.angle_gamma   90.00
#
_symmetry.space_group_name_H-M   'P 1'
#
loop_
_entity.id
_entity.type
_entity.pdbx_description
1 polymer ?
#
loop_
_entity_poly.entity_id
_entity_poly.type
_entity_poly.pdbx_seq_one_letter_code
_entity_poly.pdbx_strand_id
1 'polypeptide(L)' 'MGKGDKKTKRGKIITGSYGTSRPGKRTEGRKASDTTSAKKVEA' A
#
# COMPACT_ATOMS: atom_id res chain seq x y z
N MET A 1 -7.49 -6.18 6.45
CA MET A 1 -6.30 -6.76 5.77
C MET A 1 -5.24 -7.03 6.83
N GLY A 2 -4.87 -8.30 7.02
CA GLY A 2 -4.25 -8.81 8.26
C GLY A 2 -2.73 -8.68 8.34
N LYS A 3 -2.16 -9.20 9.44
CA LYS A 3 -0.72 -9.22 9.71
C LYS A 3 0.10 -9.99 8.67
N GLY A 4 -0.48 -11.01 8.05
CA GLY A 4 0.19 -11.81 7.00
C GLY A 4 0.21 -11.14 5.63
N ASP A 5 -0.49 -10.01 5.44
CA ASP A 5 -0.66 -9.43 4.12
C ASP A 5 0.50 -8.50 3.74
N LYS A 6 1.42 -9.03 2.94
CA LYS A 6 2.64 -8.37 2.46
C LYS A 6 2.40 -7.12 1.61
N LYS A 7 1.18 -6.88 1.12
CA LYS A 7 0.86 -5.66 0.34
C LYS A 7 0.47 -4.49 1.23
N THR A 8 -0.01 -4.77 2.45
CA THR A 8 -0.40 -3.71 3.41
C THR A 8 0.77 -3.07 4.10
N LYS A 9 0.54 -1.86 4.64
CA LYS A 9 1.46 -1.24 5.59
C LYS A 9 1.70 -2.14 6.81
N ARG A 10 0.66 -2.79 7.36
CA ARG A 10 0.76 -3.64 8.56
C ARG A 10 1.57 -4.91 8.32
N GLY A 11 1.33 -5.65 7.25
CA GLY A 11 2.13 -6.82 6.91
C GLY A 11 3.57 -6.46 6.56
N LYS A 12 3.81 -5.36 5.83
CA LYS A 12 5.17 -4.85 5.57
C LYS A 12 5.93 -4.44 6.84
N ILE A 13 5.23 -3.94 7.86
CA ILE A 13 5.85 -3.66 9.18
C ILE A 13 6.35 -4.96 9.80
N ILE A 14 5.52 -6.00 9.77
CA ILE A 14 5.80 -7.27 10.44
C ILE A 14 6.90 -8.05 9.72
N THR A 15 6.89 -8.05 8.39
CA THR A 15 7.94 -8.71 7.59
C THR A 15 9.22 -7.88 7.46
N GLY A 16 9.27 -6.66 8.02
CA GLY A 16 10.45 -5.80 7.94
C GLY A 16 10.74 -5.22 6.54
N SER A 17 9.89 -5.49 5.54
CA SER A 17 10.12 -5.06 4.16
C SER A 17 9.53 -3.67 3.87
N TYR A 18 10.10 -3.00 2.87
CA TYR A 18 9.64 -1.70 2.41
C TYR A 18 8.84 -1.81 1.10
N GLY A 19 8.23 -0.72 0.67
CA GLY A 19 7.66 -0.57 -0.66
C GLY A 19 6.57 0.48 -0.68
N THR A 20 5.67 0.43 -1.67
CA THR A 20 4.68 1.49 -1.90
C THR A 20 3.88 1.87 -0.65
N SER A 21 3.31 0.87 0.03
CA SER A 21 2.52 1.06 1.24
C SER A 21 3.32 1.36 2.53
N ARG A 22 4.65 1.16 2.53
CA ARG A 22 5.57 1.42 3.66
C ARG A 22 6.90 1.96 3.14
N PRO A 23 6.98 3.24 2.76
CA PRO A 23 8.20 3.84 2.24
C PRO A 23 9.22 4.10 3.37
N GLY A 24 10.51 3.91 3.08
CA GLY A 24 11.59 4.13 4.06
C GLY A 24 11.96 5.59 4.26
N LYS A 25 11.69 6.45 3.28
CA LYS A 25 11.76 7.92 3.40
C LYS A 25 10.42 8.49 2.93
N ARG A 26 9.98 9.59 3.55
CA ARG A 26 8.83 10.34 3.06
C ARG A 26 9.26 11.04 1.77
N THR A 27 9.03 10.40 0.63
CA THR A 27 9.14 11.08 -0.65
C THR A 27 7.96 12.04 -0.75
N GLU A 28 8.24 13.33 -0.83
CA GLU A 28 7.23 14.42 -0.91
C GLU A 28 6.26 14.26 -2.11
N GLY A 29 6.56 13.36 -3.05
CA GLY A 29 5.73 13.09 -4.22
C GLY A 29 4.70 11.95 -4.09
N ARG A 30 4.66 11.16 -3.00
CA ARG A 30 3.65 10.09 -2.88
C ARG A 30 2.41 10.59 -2.15
N LYS A 31 1.51 11.24 -2.91
CA LYS A 31 0.10 11.33 -2.52
C LYS A 31 -0.41 9.91 -2.27
N ALA A 32 -1.22 9.74 -1.23
CA ALA A 32 -1.90 8.50 -0.90
C ALA A 32 -3.01 8.16 -1.93
N SER A 33 -2.66 8.21 -3.21
CA SER A 33 -3.55 8.03 -4.36
C SER A 33 -3.14 6.77 -5.09
N ASP A 34 -3.52 5.62 -4.55
CA ASP A 34 -3.69 4.39 -5.32
C ASP A 34 -4.59 3.43 -4.54
N THR A 35 -5.81 3.88 -4.28
CA THR A 35 -6.98 3.00 -4.24
C THR A 35 -7.53 2.87 -5.66
N THR A 36 -6.71 2.36 -6.59
CA THR A 36 -7.23 1.94 -7.90
C THR A 36 -7.71 0.50 -7.76
N SER A 37 -8.93 0.37 -7.24
CA SER A 37 -9.76 -0.85 -7.35
C SER A 37 -11.24 -0.46 -7.38
N ALA A 38 -11.58 0.55 -8.18
CA ALA A 38 -12.94 0.82 -8.61
C ALA A 38 -12.97 0.98 -10.14
N LYS A 39 -12.42 0.00 -10.86
CA LYS A 39 -12.95 -0.35 -12.18
C LYS A 39 -14.07 -1.37 -11.95
N LYS A 40 -15.30 -0.88 -11.83
CA LYS A 40 -16.53 -1.61 -12.20
C LYS A 40 -17.23 -0.64 -13.16
N VAL A 41 -16.80 -0.66 -14.43
CA VAL A 41 -17.57 -1.26 -15.53
C VAL A 41 -18.99 -0.67 -15.59
N GLU A 42 -19.13 0.23 -16.56
CA GLU A 42 -20.34 0.82 -17.12
C GLU A 42 -21.40 -0.26 -17.46
N ALA A 43 -22.65 0.00 -17.08
CA ALA A 43 -23.88 -0.55 -17.64
C ALA A 43 -25.03 0.42 -17.31
#